data_AF-W0RT37-F1
#
_entry.id   AF-W0RT37-F1
#
_cell.length_a   1.000
_cell.length_b   1.000
_cell.length_c   1.000
_cell.angle_alpha   90.00
_cell.angle_beta   90.00
_cell.angle_gamma   90.00
#
_symmetry.space_group_name_H-M   'P 1'
#
loop_
_entity.id
_entity.type
_entity.pdbx_description
1 polymer ?
#
loop_
_entity_poly.entity_id
_entity_poly.type
_entity_poly.pdbx_seq_one_letter_code
_entity_poly.pdbx_strand_id
1 'polypeptide(L)'
;MNSANNGPYGDAIVEEVIPALEKQFRLVSAPWARHVEGASTGGWQTLALQLQHPDFFGGAWVLQPDPIDFRRWQLVDIYADTNAFVVQTGPFTTTERPFRRTTEGQVVWTNRQLSRFEDVLGSRGRSGYQIEAWEAVYGPTDADGYPKPLWDKRTGTIDRSVAAYMRDHGFDLRDYAQRNWATLGPQLAGKLHFFAGDMDDFYLNLAVYRFEEFLKSTTNPRSDATFTYGRPTKGHSWHAWTWADFVRQVGAVMKRHAPAGHPALEGFP
;
A
#
# COMPACT_ATOMS: atom_id res chain seq x y z
N MET A 1 -9.98 0.18 -1.70
CA MET A 1 -9.91 0.79 -3.05
C MET A 1 -11.03 1.77 -3.31
N ASN A 2 -12.26 1.46 -2.90
CA ASN A 2 -13.38 2.41 -2.99
C ASN A 2 -13.14 3.59 -2.04
N SER A 3 -13.26 4.83 -2.54
CA SER A 3 -13.10 6.03 -1.71
C SER A 3 -14.19 7.05 -1.97
N ALA A 4 -14.38 7.94 -0.99
CA ALA A 4 -15.37 9.01 -1.07
C ALA A 4 -15.10 9.98 -2.23
N ASN A 5 -13.83 10.23 -2.56
CA ASN A 5 -13.46 11.21 -3.57
C ASN A 5 -13.21 10.63 -4.97
N ASN A 6 -12.85 9.35 -5.07
CA ASN A 6 -12.52 8.72 -6.36
C ASN A 6 -13.61 7.75 -6.84
N GLY A 7 -14.54 7.36 -5.99
CA GLY A 7 -15.58 6.39 -6.33
C GLY A 7 -15.14 4.93 -6.17
N PRO A 8 -15.95 3.98 -6.67
CA PRO A 8 -15.84 2.56 -6.32
C PRO A 8 -14.87 1.79 -7.24
N TYR A 9 -13.62 2.22 -7.33
CA TYR A 9 -12.62 1.58 -8.20
C TYR A 9 -12.32 0.11 -7.86
N GLY A 10 -12.48 -0.29 -6.60
CA GLY A 10 -12.34 -1.69 -6.20
C GLY A 10 -13.44 -2.55 -6.83
N ASP A 11 -14.68 -2.08 -6.72
CA ASP A 11 -15.85 -2.77 -7.30
C ASP A 11 -15.74 -2.81 -8.82
N ALA A 12 -15.38 -1.69 -9.46
CA ALA A 12 -15.18 -1.64 -10.91
C ALA A 12 -14.14 -2.67 -11.40
N ILE A 13 -13.03 -2.86 -10.67
CA ILE A 13 -12.01 -3.85 -11.03
C ILE A 13 -12.54 -5.28 -10.87
N VAL A 14 -13.17 -5.58 -9.73
CA VAL A 14 -13.55 -6.95 -9.33
C VAL A 14 -14.84 -7.42 -10.01
N GLU A 15 -15.80 -6.53 -10.19
CA GLU A 15 -17.15 -6.86 -10.66
C GLU A 15 -17.36 -6.56 -12.15
N GLU A 16 -16.59 -5.63 -12.73
CA GLU A 16 -16.78 -5.21 -14.13
C GLU A 16 -15.58 -5.60 -15.02
N VAL A 17 -14.40 -5.05 -14.74
CA VAL A 17 -13.24 -5.15 -15.64
C VAL A 17 -12.73 -6.60 -15.75
N ILE A 18 -12.42 -7.24 -14.62
CA ILE A 18 -11.89 -8.62 -14.65
C ILE A 18 -12.92 -9.60 -15.25
N PRO A 19 -14.21 -9.59 -14.84
CA PRO A 19 -15.22 -10.46 -15.46
C PRO A 19 -15.40 -10.21 -16.97
N ALA A 20 -15.33 -8.95 -17.43
CA ALA A 20 -15.40 -8.65 -18.86
C ALA A 20 -14.22 -9.25 -19.64
N LEU A 21 -12.99 -9.15 -19.08
CA LEU A 21 -11.81 -9.75 -19.68
C LEU A 21 -11.89 -11.28 -19.72
N GLU A 22 -12.39 -11.92 -18.65
CA GLU A 22 -12.56 -13.37 -18.59
C GLU A 22 -13.61 -13.90 -19.57
N LYS A 23 -14.61 -13.08 -19.92
CA LYS A 23 -15.58 -13.39 -20.96
C LYS A 23 -15.00 -13.25 -22.36
N GLN A 24 -14.14 -12.26 -22.58
CA GLN A 24 -13.60 -11.93 -23.90
C GLN A 24 -12.38 -12.77 -24.29
N PHE A 25 -11.55 -13.13 -23.31
CA PHE A 25 -10.30 -13.84 -23.52
C PHE A 25 -10.32 -15.21 -22.83
N ARG A 26 -9.41 -16.11 -23.25
CA ARG A 26 -9.28 -17.45 -22.65
C ARG A 26 -8.54 -17.40 -21.31
N LEU A 27 -9.05 -16.61 -20.37
CA LEU A 27 -8.55 -16.52 -19.00
C LEU A 27 -9.28 -17.54 -18.13
N VAL A 28 -8.63 -17.98 -17.06
CA VAL A 28 -9.24 -18.90 -16.09
C VAL A 28 -9.94 -18.09 -15.02
N SER A 29 -11.27 -18.19 -14.97
CA SER A 29 -12.14 -17.51 -14.00
C SER A 29 -12.13 -18.23 -12.64
N ALA A 30 -10.98 -18.27 -11.97
CA ALA A 30 -10.83 -18.89 -10.66
C ALA A 30 -9.79 -18.15 -9.80
N PRO A 31 -9.96 -18.12 -8.46
CA PRO A 31 -9.06 -17.39 -7.58
C PRO A 31 -7.59 -17.79 -7.75
N TRP A 32 -7.31 -19.10 -7.83
CA TRP A 32 -5.95 -19.62 -8.03
C TRP A 32 -5.27 -19.15 -9.33
N ALA A 33 -6.02 -18.59 -10.28
CA ALA A 33 -5.48 -18.05 -11.53
C ALA A 33 -5.42 -16.51 -11.55
N ARG A 34 -6.01 -15.82 -10.57
CA ARG A 34 -5.99 -14.36 -10.46
C ARG A 34 -4.94 -13.91 -9.46
N HIS A 35 -3.91 -13.24 -9.95
CA HIS A 35 -2.85 -12.70 -9.10
C HIS A 35 -2.69 -11.21 -9.38
N VAL A 36 -2.39 -10.46 -8.33
CA VAL A 36 -2.17 -9.02 -8.38
C VAL A 36 -0.75 -8.68 -7.98
N GLU A 37 -0.18 -7.71 -8.66
CA GLU A 37 1.15 -7.18 -8.41
C GLU A 37 1.09 -5.67 -8.61
N GLY A 38 1.79 -4.93 -7.75
CA GLY A 38 1.92 -3.51 -7.92
C GLY A 38 2.98 -2.91 -7.03
N ALA A 39 3.55 -1.79 -7.50
CA ALA A 39 4.57 -1.00 -6.82
C ALA A 39 4.03 0.35 -6.36
N SER A 40 4.58 0.90 -5.27
CA SER A 40 4.23 2.23 -4.77
C SER A 40 2.73 2.33 -4.48
N THR A 41 2.00 3.29 -5.05
CA THR A 41 0.53 3.32 -4.98
C THR A 41 -0.11 2.01 -5.43
N GLY A 42 0.37 1.40 -6.51
CA GLY A 42 -0.07 0.08 -6.96
C GLY A 42 0.19 -1.03 -5.95
N GLY A 43 1.22 -0.90 -5.11
CA GLY A 43 1.50 -1.84 -4.02
C GLY A 43 0.48 -1.74 -2.90
N TRP A 44 0.09 -0.52 -2.51
CA TRP A 44 -1.00 -0.32 -1.58
C TRP A 44 -2.31 -0.87 -2.14
N GLN A 45 -2.61 -0.60 -3.42
CA GLN A 45 -3.80 -1.12 -4.10
C GLN A 45 -3.81 -2.65 -4.16
N THR A 46 -2.66 -3.27 -4.43
CA THR A 46 -2.48 -4.72 -4.46
C THR A 46 -2.78 -5.36 -3.11
N LEU A 47 -2.23 -4.80 -2.02
CA LEU A 47 -2.53 -5.28 -0.68
C LEU A 47 -4.00 -5.04 -0.33
N ALA A 48 -4.55 -3.88 -0.64
CA ALA A 48 -5.94 -3.55 -0.37
C ALA A 48 -6.90 -4.53 -1.08
N LEU A 49 -6.70 -4.80 -2.37
CA LEU A 49 -7.49 -5.76 -3.14
C LEU A 49 -7.43 -7.17 -2.53
N GLN A 50 -6.24 -7.63 -2.15
CA GLN A 50 -6.08 -8.96 -1.55
C GLN A 50 -6.71 -9.07 -0.15
N LEU A 51 -6.64 -8.01 0.67
CA LEU A 51 -7.26 -7.99 2.01
C LEU A 51 -8.79 -7.82 1.94
N GLN A 52 -9.30 -7.10 0.94
CA GLN A 52 -10.73 -6.81 0.78
C GLN A 52 -11.47 -7.90 0.00
N HIS A 53 -10.78 -8.60 -0.90
CA HIS A 53 -11.34 -9.68 -1.72
C HIS A 53 -10.46 -10.94 -1.68
N PRO A 54 -10.21 -11.51 -0.47
CA PRO A 54 -9.25 -12.62 -0.32
C PRO A 54 -9.69 -13.90 -1.03
N ASP A 55 -10.99 -14.08 -1.28
CA ASP A 55 -11.52 -15.22 -2.02
C ASP A 55 -11.55 -15.00 -3.54
N PHE A 56 -11.31 -13.76 -4.02
CA PHE A 56 -11.29 -13.46 -5.45
C PHE A 56 -9.89 -13.59 -6.04
N PHE A 57 -8.86 -13.21 -5.29
CA PHE A 57 -7.44 -13.27 -5.69
C PHE A 57 -6.71 -14.43 -5.01
N GLY A 58 -5.90 -15.15 -5.80
CA GLY A 58 -5.09 -16.29 -5.38
C GLY A 58 -3.72 -15.92 -4.82
N GLY A 59 -3.31 -14.66 -4.97
CA GLY A 59 -2.08 -14.15 -4.37
C GLY A 59 -1.74 -12.72 -4.81
N ALA A 60 -0.90 -12.09 -4.01
CA ALA A 60 -0.52 -10.70 -4.09
C ALA A 60 0.98 -10.52 -3.87
N TRP A 61 1.63 -9.85 -4.84
CA TRP A 61 3.01 -9.40 -4.73
C TRP A 61 3.02 -7.90 -4.53
N VAL A 62 3.30 -7.50 -3.29
CA VAL A 62 3.24 -6.13 -2.81
C VAL A 62 4.65 -5.55 -2.82
N LEU A 63 4.87 -4.62 -3.76
CA LEU A 63 6.17 -3.99 -3.95
C LEU A 63 6.13 -2.64 -3.26
N GLN A 64 7.03 -2.41 -2.30
CA GLN A 64 7.35 -1.07 -1.76
C GLN A 64 6.14 -0.12 -1.70
N PRO A 65 5.06 -0.56 -1.02
CA PRO A 65 3.75 0.05 -1.16
C PRO A 65 3.74 1.44 -0.53
N ASP A 66 2.87 2.32 -1.03
CA ASP A 66 2.44 3.50 -0.27
C ASP A 66 2.06 3.09 1.17
N PRO A 67 2.12 4.00 2.16
CA PRO A 67 2.07 3.63 3.57
C PRO A 67 0.96 2.62 3.89
N ILE A 68 1.31 1.41 4.33
CA ILE A 68 0.33 0.38 4.71
C ILE A 68 0.05 0.35 6.21
N ASP A 69 0.80 1.12 7.00
CA ASP A 69 0.59 1.38 8.42
C ASP A 69 0.74 2.89 8.62
N PHE A 70 -0.34 3.58 9.03
CA PHE A 70 -0.33 5.04 9.02
C PHE A 70 0.40 5.65 10.24
N ARG A 71 0.88 4.82 11.17
CA ARG A 71 1.94 5.24 12.14
C ARG A 71 3.29 5.44 11.46
N ARG A 72 3.39 5.01 10.19
CA ARG A 72 4.50 5.23 9.27
C ARG A 72 3.95 5.79 7.96
N TRP A 73 3.27 6.92 8.04
CA TRP A 73 3.03 7.81 6.89
C TRP A 73 4.38 8.42 6.50
N GLN A 74 5.22 7.59 5.90
CA GLN A 74 6.67 7.77 5.82
C GLN A 74 7.27 7.91 7.24
N LEU A 75 7.80 9.09 7.57
CA LEU A 75 8.37 9.41 8.87
C LEU A 75 7.37 10.02 9.86
N VAL A 76 6.11 10.25 9.45
CA VAL A 76 5.07 10.84 10.29
C VAL A 76 4.21 9.72 10.90
N ASP A 77 3.94 9.79 12.20
CA ASP A 77 2.87 9.02 12.83
C ASP A 77 1.63 9.92 12.90
N ILE A 78 0.70 9.75 11.97
CA ILE A 78 -0.44 10.68 11.81
C ILE A 78 -1.45 10.58 12.96
N TYR A 79 -1.32 9.58 13.83
CA TYR A 79 -2.17 9.41 15.01
C TYR A 79 -1.55 10.05 16.26
N ALA A 80 -0.21 9.98 16.40
CA ALA A 80 0.50 10.45 17.57
C ALA A 80 1.07 11.86 17.41
N ASP A 81 1.67 12.17 16.26
CA ASP A 81 2.31 13.46 15.99
C ASP A 81 1.27 14.59 15.97
N THR A 82 1.70 15.80 16.33
CA THR A 82 0.88 17.02 16.21
C THR A 82 1.20 17.79 14.93
N ASN A 83 2.38 17.55 14.34
CA ASN A 83 2.87 18.26 13.17
C ASN A 83 3.57 17.32 12.18
N ALA A 84 3.18 17.38 10.91
CA ALA A 84 3.72 16.55 9.85
C ALA A 84 5.07 17.06 9.30
N PHE A 85 5.44 18.30 9.57
CA PHE A 85 6.65 18.92 9.03
C PHE A 85 7.86 18.81 9.94
N VAL A 86 7.65 18.80 11.25
CA VAL A 86 8.75 18.79 12.22
C VAL A 86 8.64 17.65 13.22
N VAL A 87 9.81 17.24 13.72
CA VAL A 87 9.95 16.35 14.87
C VAL A 87 10.68 17.08 15.98
N GLN A 88 10.22 16.93 17.22
CA GLN A 88 10.92 17.45 18.39
C GLN A 88 12.20 16.64 18.62
N THR A 89 13.36 17.29 18.59
CA THR A 89 14.68 16.63 18.76
C THR A 89 15.35 16.96 20.09
N GLY A 90 14.84 17.97 20.80
CA GLY A 90 15.28 18.36 22.14
C GLY A 90 14.26 19.29 22.78
N PRO A 91 14.44 19.73 24.04
CA PRO A 91 13.44 20.56 24.74
C PRO A 91 13.07 21.86 24.02
N PHE A 92 13.98 22.40 23.21
CA PHE A 92 13.83 23.68 22.51
C PHE A 92 14.18 23.60 21.02
N THR A 93 14.32 22.40 20.46
CA THR A 93 14.77 22.20 19.08
C THR A 93 13.87 21.25 18.32
N THR A 94 13.65 21.59 17.06
CA THR A 94 12.91 20.78 16.09
C THR A 94 13.74 20.57 14.83
N THR A 95 13.51 19.46 14.15
CA THR A 95 14.11 19.17 12.85
C THR A 95 13.02 18.91 11.82
N GLU A 96 13.24 19.34 10.57
CA GLU A 96 12.33 19.04 9.46
C GLU A 96 12.29 17.53 9.19
N ARG A 97 11.09 16.99 8.93
CA ARG A 97 10.90 15.61 8.52
C ARG A 97 11.17 15.48 7.02
N PRO A 98 12.13 14.63 6.60
CA PRO A 98 12.29 14.27 5.21
C PRO A 98 11.02 13.63 4.63
N PHE A 99 10.76 13.91 3.36
CA PHE A 99 9.80 13.17 2.54
C PHE A 99 10.52 12.22 1.59
N ARG A 100 11.60 12.69 0.96
CA ARG A 100 12.39 11.90 0.01
C ARG A 100 13.89 12.01 0.24
N ARG A 101 14.59 10.90 0.03
CA ARG A 101 16.05 10.75 0.03
C ARG A 101 16.53 10.00 -1.21
N THR A 102 17.82 10.08 -1.50
CA THR A 102 18.50 9.14 -2.41
C THR A 102 18.74 7.78 -1.72
N THR A 103 19.11 6.77 -2.49
CA THR A 103 19.52 5.44 -1.99
C THR A 103 20.78 5.46 -1.11
N GLU A 104 21.53 6.54 -1.12
CA GLU A 104 22.70 6.78 -0.26
C GLU A 104 22.33 7.48 1.05
N GLY A 105 21.08 7.95 1.18
CA GLY A 105 20.58 8.63 2.37
C GLY A 105 20.56 10.15 2.27
N GLN A 106 21.00 10.75 1.16
CA GLN A 106 20.96 12.19 0.97
C GLN A 106 19.51 12.67 0.87
N VAL A 107 19.05 13.47 1.84
CA VAL A 107 17.71 14.08 1.81
C VAL A 107 17.64 15.05 0.64
N VAL A 108 16.58 14.93 -0.16
CA VAL A 108 16.34 15.82 -1.30
C VAL A 108 15.10 16.70 -1.07
N TRP A 109 14.04 16.18 -0.45
CA TRP A 109 12.79 16.92 -0.20
C TRP A 109 12.33 16.71 1.24
N THR A 110 11.88 17.78 1.92
CA THR A 110 11.17 17.68 3.20
C THR A 110 9.66 17.63 3.00
N ASN A 111 8.92 17.14 4.00
CA ASN A 111 7.46 17.07 3.94
C ASN A 111 6.83 18.47 3.80
N ARG A 112 7.42 19.49 4.44
CA ARG A 112 7.00 20.89 4.28
C ARG A 112 7.18 21.40 2.85
N GLN A 113 8.33 21.12 2.25
CA GLN A 113 8.62 21.55 0.88
C GLN A 113 7.63 20.95 -0.09
N LEU A 114 7.36 19.65 0.01
CA LEU A 114 6.39 19.00 -0.85
C LEU A 114 4.97 19.52 -0.63
N SER A 115 4.53 19.63 0.63
CA SER A 115 3.19 20.09 0.94
C SER A 115 2.91 21.50 0.43
N ARG A 116 3.90 22.41 0.50
CA ARG A 116 3.79 23.77 -0.06
C ARG A 116 3.87 23.80 -1.57
N PHE A 117 4.64 22.89 -2.16
CA PHE A 117 4.70 22.75 -3.61
C PHE A 117 3.32 22.34 -4.16
N GLU A 118 2.68 21.32 -3.57
CA GLU A 118 1.35 20.88 -3.98
C GLU A 118 0.27 21.96 -3.79
N ASP A 119 0.33 22.72 -2.69
CA ASP A 119 -0.58 23.85 -2.42
C ASP A 119 -0.58 24.91 -3.53
N VAL A 120 0.54 25.05 -4.25
CA VAL A 120 0.67 25.98 -5.38
C VAL A 120 0.27 25.33 -6.71
N LEU A 121 0.46 24.02 -6.87
CA LEU A 121 0.15 23.32 -8.13
C LEU A 121 -1.35 23.25 -8.42
N GLY A 122 -2.19 23.13 -7.39
CA GLY A 122 -3.63 22.98 -7.59
C GLY A 122 -4.43 23.35 -6.35
N SER A 123 -5.49 24.15 -6.56
CA SER A 123 -6.41 24.47 -5.48
C SER A 123 -7.28 23.26 -5.11
N ARG A 124 -7.61 23.14 -3.83
CA ARG A 124 -8.59 22.17 -3.29
C ARG A 124 -8.24 20.69 -3.58
N GLY A 125 -7.01 20.27 -3.28
CA GLY A 125 -6.65 18.86 -3.38
C GLY A 125 -6.49 18.36 -4.83
N ARG A 126 -6.08 19.24 -5.76
CA ARG A 126 -5.94 18.94 -7.20
C ARG A 126 -4.55 19.22 -7.76
N SER A 127 -3.51 19.11 -6.94
CA SER A 127 -2.11 19.23 -7.34
C SER A 127 -1.70 18.20 -8.40
N GLY A 128 -2.40 17.05 -8.43
CA GLY A 128 -2.03 15.89 -9.23
C GLY A 128 -0.78 15.16 -8.72
N TYR A 129 -0.38 15.41 -7.48
CA TYR A 129 0.83 14.86 -6.88
C TYR A 129 0.51 14.03 -5.61
N GLN A 130 1.56 13.48 -4.98
CA GLN A 130 1.46 12.34 -4.06
C GLN A 130 0.65 12.59 -2.79
N ILE A 131 0.84 13.73 -2.08
CA ILE A 131 0.16 13.98 -0.80
C ILE A 131 -1.34 14.10 -1.05
N GLU A 132 -1.74 14.93 -2.02
CA GLU A 132 -3.16 15.15 -2.31
C GLU A 132 -3.81 13.92 -2.97
N ALA A 133 -3.04 13.08 -3.68
CA ALA A 133 -3.52 11.77 -4.11
C ALA A 133 -3.88 10.88 -2.91
N TRP A 134 -3.06 10.85 -1.85
CA TRP A 134 -3.39 10.12 -0.63
C TRP A 134 -4.59 10.72 0.11
N GLU A 135 -4.72 12.04 0.15
CA GLU A 135 -5.90 12.71 0.72
C GLU A 135 -7.17 12.34 -0.05
N ALA A 136 -7.11 12.28 -1.39
CA ALA A 136 -8.24 11.86 -2.22
C ALA A 136 -8.60 10.37 -2.03
N VAL A 137 -7.61 9.49 -1.93
CA VAL A 137 -7.86 8.04 -1.81
C VAL A 137 -8.31 7.65 -0.40
N TYR A 138 -7.69 8.20 0.65
CA TYR A 138 -7.92 7.74 2.02
C TYR A 138 -8.80 8.68 2.85
N GLY A 139 -8.82 9.97 2.51
CA GLY A 139 -9.50 11.00 3.29
C GLY A 139 -11.01 11.11 3.00
N PRO A 140 -11.74 11.81 3.88
CA PRO A 140 -13.13 12.16 3.62
C PRO A 140 -13.23 13.27 2.57
N THR A 141 -14.45 13.49 2.09
CA THR A 141 -14.80 14.69 1.32
C THR A 141 -15.15 15.83 2.31
N ASP A 142 -14.60 17.01 2.08
CA ASP A 142 -14.88 18.23 2.85
C ASP A 142 -16.19 18.89 2.41
N ALA A 143 -16.64 19.91 3.14
CA ALA A 143 -17.91 20.60 2.91
C ALA A 143 -18.02 21.26 1.53
N ASP A 144 -16.90 21.54 0.87
CA ASP A 144 -16.86 22.14 -0.47
C ASP A 144 -16.82 21.10 -1.61
N GLY A 145 -16.90 19.81 -1.27
CA GLY A 145 -16.93 18.69 -2.22
C GLY A 145 -15.56 18.18 -2.65
N TYR A 146 -14.46 18.64 -2.03
CA TYR A 146 -13.09 18.23 -2.35
C TYR A 146 -12.47 17.37 -1.24
N PRO A 147 -11.37 16.64 -1.49
CA PRO A 147 -10.68 15.91 -0.44
C PRO A 147 -10.30 16.84 0.72
N LYS A 148 -10.63 16.41 1.95
CA LYS A 148 -10.24 17.15 3.16
C LYS A 148 -8.75 16.93 3.45
N PRO A 149 -7.92 17.99 3.56
CA PRO A 149 -6.50 17.82 3.81
C PRO A 149 -6.19 17.15 5.15
N LEU A 150 -5.17 16.28 5.18
CA LEU A 150 -4.74 15.60 6.42
C LEU A 150 -4.03 16.56 7.37
N TRP A 151 -3.42 17.61 6.85
CA TRP A 151 -2.81 18.67 7.64
C TRP A 151 -2.98 20.03 6.96
N ASP A 152 -2.83 21.09 7.74
CA ASP A 152 -2.71 22.43 7.20
C ASP A 152 -1.40 22.53 6.38
N LYS A 153 -1.50 22.83 5.09
CA LYS A 153 -0.36 22.80 4.14
C LYS A 153 0.71 23.86 4.42
N ARG A 154 0.40 24.88 5.23
CA ARG A 154 1.34 25.97 5.56
C ARG A 154 2.10 25.69 6.86
N THR A 155 1.40 25.16 7.86
CA THR A 155 1.86 24.96 9.24
C THR A 155 2.27 23.53 9.54
N GLY A 156 1.65 22.55 8.87
CA GLY A 156 1.86 21.11 9.08
C GLY A 156 1.05 20.53 10.23
N THR A 157 0.18 21.32 10.87
CA THR A 157 -0.69 20.84 11.95
C THR A 157 -1.63 19.77 11.41
N ILE A 158 -1.58 18.58 12.02
CA ILE A 158 -2.35 17.41 11.58
C ILE A 158 -3.79 17.53 12.05
N ASP A 159 -4.75 17.34 11.15
CA ASP A 159 -6.16 17.17 11.48
C ASP A 159 -6.43 15.72 11.89
N ARG A 160 -6.55 15.50 13.20
CA ARG A 160 -6.80 14.18 13.78
C ARG A 160 -8.14 13.57 13.35
N SER A 161 -9.12 14.37 12.95
CA SER A 161 -10.40 13.85 12.45
C SER A 161 -10.22 13.14 11.10
N VAL A 162 -9.32 13.65 10.24
CA VAL A 162 -9.00 13.03 8.95
C VAL A 162 -8.20 11.75 9.15
N ALA A 163 -7.19 11.77 10.03
CA ALA A 163 -6.45 10.55 10.39
C ALA A 163 -7.36 9.46 10.98
N ALA A 164 -8.29 9.83 11.87
CA ALA A 164 -9.26 8.89 12.43
C ALA A 164 -10.18 8.32 11.35
N TYR A 165 -10.71 9.17 10.45
CA TYR A 165 -11.53 8.72 9.31
C TYR A 165 -10.80 7.67 8.48
N MET A 166 -9.54 7.95 8.12
CA MET A 166 -8.69 7.07 7.32
C MET A 166 -8.56 5.66 7.95
N ARG A 167 -8.30 5.59 9.27
CA ARG A 167 -8.22 4.33 10.01
C ARG A 167 -9.57 3.61 10.04
N ASP A 168 -10.61 4.33 10.44
CA ASP A 168 -11.93 3.77 10.73
C ASP A 168 -12.60 3.23 9.45
N HIS A 169 -12.28 3.80 8.28
CA HIS A 169 -12.72 3.33 6.96
C HIS A 169 -11.77 2.28 6.34
N GLY A 170 -10.76 1.81 7.08
CA GLY A 170 -9.92 0.68 6.69
C GLY A 170 -8.85 1.00 5.64
N PHE A 171 -8.44 2.25 5.49
CA PHE A 171 -7.35 2.63 4.58
C PHE A 171 -5.95 2.37 5.18
N ASP A 172 -5.84 2.39 6.50
CA ASP A 172 -4.69 1.83 7.21
C ASP A 172 -4.77 0.29 7.15
N LEU A 173 -4.07 -0.29 6.17
CA LEU A 173 -4.18 -1.72 5.86
C LEU A 173 -3.64 -2.62 6.97
N ARG A 174 -2.67 -2.14 7.75
CA ARG A 174 -2.15 -2.82 8.94
C ARG A 174 -3.20 -2.88 10.03
N ASP A 175 -3.82 -1.76 10.35
CA ASP A 175 -4.91 -1.69 11.32
C ASP A 175 -6.12 -2.53 10.87
N TYR A 176 -6.51 -2.41 9.59
CA TYR A 176 -7.57 -3.20 8.98
C TYR A 176 -7.29 -4.71 9.09
N ALA A 177 -6.10 -5.16 8.69
CA ALA A 177 -5.74 -6.56 8.78
C ALA A 177 -5.72 -7.05 10.24
N GLN A 178 -5.23 -6.23 11.18
CA GLN A 178 -5.22 -6.58 12.60
C GLN A 178 -6.62 -6.79 13.17
N ARG A 179 -7.56 -5.87 12.89
CA ARG A 179 -8.95 -5.98 13.37
C ARG A 179 -9.68 -7.20 12.82
N ASN A 180 -9.33 -7.62 11.60
CA ASN A 180 -10.05 -8.66 10.86
C ASN A 180 -9.29 -9.99 10.78
N TRP A 181 -8.15 -10.13 11.46
CA TRP A 181 -7.22 -11.25 11.24
C TRP A 181 -7.84 -12.63 11.49
N ALA A 182 -8.73 -12.76 12.48
CA ALA A 182 -9.38 -14.03 12.79
C ALA A 182 -10.15 -14.61 11.58
N THR A 183 -10.67 -13.75 10.71
CA THR A 183 -11.38 -14.14 9.48
C THR A 183 -10.45 -14.12 8.26
N LEU A 184 -9.61 -13.09 8.14
CA LEU A 184 -8.74 -12.91 6.98
C LEU A 184 -7.57 -13.89 6.95
N GLY A 185 -6.96 -14.17 8.10
CA GLY A 185 -5.74 -14.97 8.19
C GLY A 185 -5.86 -16.34 7.52
N PRO A 186 -6.93 -17.14 7.75
CA PRO A 186 -7.14 -18.40 7.03
C PRO A 186 -7.25 -18.23 5.51
N GLN A 187 -7.88 -17.14 5.05
CA GLN A 187 -8.09 -16.88 3.62
C GLN A 187 -6.82 -16.37 2.92
N LEU A 188 -5.85 -15.87 3.67
CA LEU A 188 -4.62 -15.26 3.17
C LEU A 188 -3.40 -16.21 3.19
N ALA A 189 -3.57 -17.43 3.69
CA ALA A 189 -2.50 -18.42 3.73
C ALA A 189 -1.88 -18.63 2.34
N GLY A 190 -0.57 -18.44 2.23
CA GLY A 190 0.21 -18.61 1.01
C GLY A 190 0.03 -17.51 -0.04
N LYS A 191 -0.69 -16.42 0.27
CA LYS A 191 -1.08 -15.39 -0.72
C LYS A 191 -0.27 -14.10 -0.66
N LEU A 192 0.44 -13.82 0.43
CA LEU A 192 1.05 -12.50 0.66
C LEU A 192 2.57 -12.55 0.47
N HIS A 193 3.06 -11.79 -0.50
CA HIS A 193 4.48 -11.68 -0.80
C HIS A 193 4.90 -10.22 -0.87
N PHE A 194 5.81 -9.81 0.00
CA PHE A 194 6.30 -8.44 0.09
C PHE A 194 7.75 -8.33 -0.33
N PHE A 195 8.08 -7.25 -1.05
CA PHE A 195 9.47 -6.85 -1.20
C PHE A 195 9.65 -5.35 -1.29
N ALA A 196 10.71 -4.86 -0.65
CA ALA A 196 11.03 -3.45 -0.55
C ALA A 196 12.54 -3.24 -0.42
N GLY A 197 13.04 -2.12 -0.94
CA GLY A 197 14.43 -1.71 -0.71
C GLY A 197 14.64 -1.23 0.74
N ASP A 198 15.80 -1.52 1.34
CA ASP A 198 16.15 -1.00 2.67
C ASP A 198 16.42 0.51 2.67
N MET A 199 16.77 1.04 1.51
CA MET A 199 17.03 2.43 1.22
C MET A 199 15.96 3.04 0.31
N ASP A 200 14.69 2.63 0.49
CA ASP A 200 13.55 3.24 -0.20
C ASP A 200 13.60 4.78 -0.11
N ASP A 201 13.47 5.41 -1.27
CA ASP A 201 13.60 6.86 -1.44
C ASP A 201 12.57 7.63 -0.62
N PHE A 202 11.41 7.04 -0.34
CA PHE A 202 10.27 7.68 0.31
C PHE A 202 10.02 7.19 1.73
N TYR A 203 10.94 6.36 2.28
CA TYR A 203 10.82 5.75 3.61
C TYR A 203 9.63 4.78 3.75
N LEU A 204 9.09 4.27 2.64
CA LEU A 204 7.91 3.39 2.63
C LEU A 204 8.18 2.02 3.25
N ASN A 205 9.44 1.57 3.22
CA ASN A 205 9.89 0.34 3.85
C ASN A 205 9.59 0.28 5.36
N LEU A 206 9.48 1.43 6.04
CA LEU A 206 9.17 1.48 7.47
C LEU A 206 7.77 0.97 7.81
N ALA A 207 6.78 1.24 6.95
CA ALA A 207 5.43 0.69 7.10
C ALA A 207 5.42 -0.83 6.84
N VAL A 208 6.24 -1.30 5.89
CA VAL A 208 6.41 -2.75 5.61
C VAL A 208 6.97 -3.48 6.83
N TYR A 209 7.99 -2.93 7.50
CA TYR A 209 8.53 -3.52 8.74
C TYR A 209 7.48 -3.65 9.84
N ARG A 210 6.60 -2.64 10.00
CA ARG A 210 5.50 -2.69 10.98
C ARG A 210 4.44 -3.72 10.63
N PHE A 211 4.14 -3.88 9.35
CA PHE A 211 3.22 -4.91 8.88
C PHE A 211 3.82 -6.30 9.10
N GLU A 212 5.10 -6.50 8.81
CA GLU A 212 5.83 -7.76 9.09
C GLU A 212 5.83 -8.10 10.59
N GLU A 213 6.12 -7.14 11.47
CA GLU A 213 6.03 -7.32 12.93
C GLU A 213 4.64 -7.80 13.35
N PHE A 214 3.59 -7.15 12.82
CA PHE A 214 2.21 -7.57 13.07
C PHE A 214 1.97 -9.00 12.59
N LEU A 215 2.28 -9.33 11.34
CA LEU A 215 2.03 -10.68 10.81
C LEU A 215 2.79 -11.76 11.57
N LYS A 216 4.04 -11.53 11.99
CA LYS A 216 4.83 -12.48 12.81
C LYS A 216 4.22 -12.75 14.18
N SER A 217 3.45 -11.80 14.71
CA SER A 217 2.76 -11.91 16.00
C SER A 217 1.43 -12.67 15.94
N THR A 218 0.90 -12.94 14.74
CA THR A 218 -0.37 -13.63 14.56
C THR A 218 -0.29 -15.11 14.94
N THR A 219 -1.37 -15.67 15.50
CA THR A 219 -1.42 -17.05 15.98
C THR A 219 -2.60 -17.87 15.46
N ASN A 220 -3.70 -17.24 15.05
CA ASN A 220 -4.91 -17.92 14.58
C ASN A 220 -5.38 -17.39 13.21
N PRO A 221 -4.81 -17.87 12.09
CA PRO A 221 -3.58 -18.64 11.98
C PRO A 221 -2.36 -17.73 12.11
N ARG A 222 -1.20 -18.35 12.29
CA ARG A 222 0.07 -17.66 12.07
C ARG A 222 0.26 -17.39 10.58
N SER A 223 0.53 -16.15 10.22
CA SER A 223 0.81 -15.74 8.85
C SER A 223 2.06 -16.43 8.31
N ASP A 224 2.00 -16.87 7.06
CA ASP A 224 3.11 -17.41 6.27
C ASP A 224 3.60 -16.41 5.19
N ALA A 225 3.20 -15.14 5.30
CA ALA A 225 3.61 -14.09 4.39
C ALA A 225 5.14 -13.97 4.30
N THR A 226 5.66 -13.79 3.09
CA THR A 226 7.09 -13.69 2.84
C THR A 226 7.53 -12.23 2.68
N PHE A 227 8.70 -11.89 3.20
CA PHE A 227 9.29 -10.55 3.09
C PHE A 227 10.70 -10.63 2.53
N THR A 228 10.99 -9.89 1.46
CA THR A 228 12.33 -9.79 0.87
C THR A 228 12.79 -8.34 0.86
N TYR A 229 13.93 -8.06 1.50
CA TYR A 229 14.48 -6.71 1.56
C TYR A 229 15.74 -6.58 0.71
N GLY A 230 15.71 -5.64 -0.24
CA GLY A 230 16.85 -5.36 -1.10
C GLY A 230 17.94 -4.63 -0.33
N ARG A 231 19.17 -5.17 -0.36
CA ARG A 231 20.34 -4.59 0.32
C ARG A 231 21.64 -4.84 -0.48
N PRO A 232 22.70 -4.05 -0.24
CA PRO A 232 22.63 -2.67 0.26
C PRO A 232 22.10 -1.71 -0.83
N THR A 233 21.73 -0.49 -0.43
CA THR A 233 21.41 0.66 -1.31
C THR A 233 20.32 0.40 -2.35
N LYS A 234 19.41 -0.54 -2.10
CA LYS A 234 18.25 -0.76 -2.96
C LYS A 234 17.15 0.20 -2.55
N GLY A 235 16.71 1.02 -3.50
CA GLY A 235 15.75 2.09 -3.26
C GLY A 235 14.39 1.80 -3.86
N HIS A 236 13.67 2.89 -4.10
CA HIS A 236 12.36 2.81 -4.71
C HIS A 236 12.48 2.25 -6.14
N SER A 237 11.56 1.39 -6.55
CA SER A 237 11.53 0.62 -7.81
C SER A 237 12.50 -0.56 -7.90
N TRP A 238 13.15 -0.93 -6.80
CA TRP A 238 13.90 -2.20 -6.78
C TRP A 238 12.97 -3.41 -6.84
N HIS A 239 13.28 -4.35 -7.73
CA HIS A 239 12.56 -5.61 -7.88
C HIS A 239 13.43 -6.79 -7.40
N ALA A 240 12.85 -7.70 -6.60
CA ALA A 240 13.60 -8.80 -5.97
C ALA A 240 14.06 -9.88 -6.95
N TRP A 241 13.43 -9.97 -8.12
CA TRP A 241 13.68 -10.97 -9.14
C TRP A 241 13.81 -10.37 -10.54
N THR A 242 14.33 -11.13 -11.49
CA THR A 242 14.08 -10.82 -12.91
C THR A 242 12.59 -11.05 -13.21
N TRP A 243 12.05 -10.41 -14.25
CA TRP A 243 10.66 -10.64 -14.67
C TRP A 243 10.39 -12.11 -15.02
N ALA A 244 11.37 -12.80 -15.62
CA ALA A 244 11.25 -14.22 -15.93
C ALA A 244 11.13 -15.07 -14.66
N ASP A 245 11.95 -14.81 -13.64
CA ASP A 245 11.90 -15.54 -12.38
C ASP A 245 10.66 -15.20 -11.55
N PHE A 246 10.18 -13.96 -11.64
CA PHE A 246 8.91 -13.56 -11.06
C PHE A 246 7.74 -14.35 -11.66
N VAL A 247 7.62 -14.38 -12.99
CA VAL A 247 6.56 -15.13 -13.69
C VAL A 247 6.64 -16.62 -13.35
N ARG A 248 7.83 -17.20 -13.23
CA ARG A 248 8.01 -18.60 -12.79
C ARG A 248 7.50 -18.83 -11.36
N GLN A 249 7.75 -17.89 -10.45
CA GLN A 249 7.26 -17.99 -9.07
C GLN A 249 5.74 -17.90 -9.00
N VAL A 250 5.15 -16.93 -9.70
CA VAL A 250 3.68 -16.81 -9.81
C VAL A 250 3.10 -18.09 -10.42
N GLY A 251 3.70 -18.60 -11.50
CA GLY A 251 3.28 -19.86 -12.13
C GLY A 251 3.39 -21.07 -11.19
N ALA A 252 4.41 -21.15 -10.34
CA ALA A 252 4.54 -22.20 -9.33
C ALA A 252 3.47 -22.11 -8.24
N VAL A 253 3.08 -20.89 -7.83
CA VAL A 253 1.95 -20.67 -6.91
C VAL A 253 0.63 -21.08 -7.56
N MET A 254 0.38 -20.68 -8.82
CA MET A 254 -0.78 -21.10 -9.60
C MET A 254 -0.88 -22.63 -9.68
N LYS A 255 0.21 -23.31 -10.09
CA LYS A 255 0.26 -24.78 -10.24
C LYS A 255 -0.10 -25.51 -8.93
N ARG A 256 0.36 -25.00 -7.80
CA ARG A 256 0.13 -25.61 -6.48
C ARG A 256 -1.32 -25.54 -6.02
N HIS A 257 -2.05 -24.50 -6.42
CA HIS A 257 -3.43 -24.25 -5.99
C HIS A 257 -4.47 -24.61 -7.03
N ALA A 258 -4.04 -24.89 -8.27
CA ALA A 258 -4.93 -25.34 -9.33
C ALA A 258 -5.51 -26.74 -9.04
N PRO A 259 -6.76 -27.03 -9.46
CA PRO A 259 -7.30 -28.38 -9.42
C PRO A 259 -6.43 -29.36 -10.22
N ALA A 260 -6.27 -30.57 -9.69
CA ALA A 260 -5.49 -31.62 -10.36
C ALA A 260 -6.06 -31.89 -11.77
N GLY A 261 -5.16 -31.91 -12.78
CA GLY A 261 -5.54 -32.17 -14.17
C GLY A 261 -6.19 -30.99 -14.90
N HIS A 262 -6.13 -29.76 -14.37
CA HIS A 262 -6.69 -28.61 -15.07
C HIS A 262 -5.92 -28.30 -16.38
N PRO A 263 -6.58 -28.14 -17.54
CA PRO A 263 -5.93 -28.00 -18.86
C PRO A 263 -4.94 -26.83 -18.96
N ALA A 264 -5.18 -25.74 -18.21
CA ALA A 264 -4.28 -24.59 -18.17
C ALA A 264 -2.87 -24.91 -17.61
N LEU A 265 -2.67 -26.08 -17.01
CA LEU A 265 -1.39 -26.53 -16.47
C LEU A 265 -0.52 -27.25 -17.51
N GLU A 266 -1.07 -27.68 -18.65
CA GLU A 266 -0.39 -28.51 -19.65
C GLU A 266 0.67 -27.76 -20.48
N GLY A 267 0.78 -26.43 -20.33
CA GLY A 267 1.69 -25.57 -21.09
C GLY A 267 2.75 -24.82 -20.29
N PHE A 268 2.80 -24.97 -18.96
CA PHE A 268 3.86 -24.37 -18.15
C PHE A 268 4.98 -25.39 -17.91
N PRO A 269 6.25 -25.09 -18.25
CA PRO A 269 7.39 -25.96 -17.94
C PRO A 269 7.51 -26.23 -16.44
#